data_AF-A0A7C3QKG5-F1
#
_entry.id   AF-A0A7C3QKG5-F1
#
_cell.length_a   1.000
_cell.length_b   1.000
_cell.length_c   1.000
_cell.angle_alpha   90.00
_cell.angle_beta   90.00
_cell.angle_gamma   90.00
#
_symmetry.space_group_name_H-M   'P 1'
#
loop_
_entity.id
_entity.type
_entity.pdbx_description
1 polymer ?
#
loop_
_entity_poly.entity_id
_entity_poly.type
_entity_poly.pdbx_seq_one_letter_code
_entity_poly.pdbx_strand_id
1 'polypeptide(L)' 'MDVGCGSGLFLQAMQEYGWTVHGVEPDVDASGFARETLGLGVITGDIFDVPSNSSYAAITFWDVLEHTHSPQKVLR' A
#
# COMPACT_ATOMS: atom_id res chain seq x y z
N MET A 1 -3.65 -3.43 -4.69
CA MET A 1 -3.33 -2.45 -3.65
C MET A 1 -2.50 -3.17 -2.60
N ASP A 2 -1.43 -2.57 -2.13
CA ASP A 2 -0.68 -3.08 -0.98
C ASP A 2 -0.80 -2.08 0.17
N VAL A 3 -1.33 -2.55 1.30
CA VAL A 3 -1.57 -1.73 2.49
C VAL A 3 -0.39 -1.87 3.43
N GLY A 4 0.17 -0.76 3.88
CA GLY A 4 1.46 -0.72 4.60
C GLY A 4 2.60 -1.22 3.70
N CYS A 5 2.69 -0.67 2.48
CA CYS A 5 3.59 -1.18 1.45
C CYS A 5 5.08 -0.92 1.72
N GLY A 6 5.42 -0.23 2.82
CA GLY A 6 6.78 0.13 3.17
C GLY A 6 7.47 0.90 2.04
N SER A 7 8.69 0.47 1.71
CA SER A 7 9.48 1.05 0.61
C SER A 7 8.95 0.70 -0.79
N GLY A 8 7.89 -0.11 -0.91
CA GLY A 8 7.22 -0.43 -2.18
C GLY A 8 7.88 -1.53 -3.01
N LEU A 9 8.84 -2.29 -2.47
CA LEU A 9 9.54 -3.34 -3.23
C LEU A 9 8.62 -4.45 -3.75
N PHE A 10 7.60 -4.83 -2.98
CA PHE A 10 6.61 -5.81 -3.44
C PHE A 10 5.79 -5.26 -4.62
N LEU A 11 5.37 -4.00 -4.54
CA LEU A 11 4.67 -3.32 -5.63
C LEU A 11 5.54 -3.21 -6.89
N GLN A 12 6.83 -2.90 -6.74
CA GLN A 12 7.76 -2.89 -7.87
C GLN A 12 7.83 -4.27 -8.56
N ALA A 13 8.00 -5.34 -7.78
CA ALA A 13 8.00 -6.69 -8.33
C ALA A 13 6.69 -7.00 -9.08
N MET A 14 5.54 -6.66 -8.50
CA MET A 14 4.24 -6.88 -9.15
C MET A 14 4.07 -6.05 -10.43
N GLN A 15 4.62 -4.84 -10.48
CA GLN A 15 4.64 -4.03 -11.69
C GLN A 15 5.45 -4.69 -12.81
N GLU A 16 6.58 -5.33 -12.49
CA GLU A 16 7.37 -6.11 -13.46
C GLU A 16 6.59 -7.31 -14.03
N TYR A 17 5.67 -7.87 -13.25
CA TYR A 17 4.71 -8.89 -13.70
C TYR A 17 3.48 -8.32 -14.43
N GLY A 18 3.48 -7.03 -14.76
CA GLY A 18 2.45 -6.38 -15.58
C GLY A 18 1.21 -5.89 -14.80
N TRP A 19 1.27 -5.84 -13.47
CA TRP A 19 0.16 -5.32 -12.67
C TRP A 19 0.15 -3.80 -12.63
N THR A 20 -1.05 -3.21 -12.66
CA THR A 20 -1.23 -1.83 -12.22
C THR A 20 -1.23 -1.80 -10.69
N VAL A 21 -0.21 -1.16 -10.13
CA VAL A 21 0.05 -1.19 -8.68
C VAL A 21 -0.29 0.14 -8.02
N HIS A 22 -0.83 0.03 -6.82
CA HIS A 22 -1.09 1.14 -5.91
C HIS A 22 -0.72 0.70 -4.50
N GLY A 23 -0.24 1.63 -3.67
CA GLY A 23 0.07 1.39 -2.27
C GLY A 23 -0.40 2.50 -1.35
N VAL A 24 -0.47 2.19 -0.07
CA VAL A 24 -0.64 3.16 1.02
C VAL A 24 0.32 2.82 2.15
N GLU A 25 1.03 3.83 2.65
CA GLU A 25 2.08 3.64 3.67
C GLU A 25 2.13 4.87 4.60
N PRO A 26 2.00 4.68 5.93
CA PRO A 26 2.00 5.80 6.88
C PRO A 26 3.39 6.44 7.07
N ASP A 27 4.48 5.69 6.89
CA ASP A 27 5.83 6.24 7.01
C ASP A 27 6.17 7.16 5.82
N VAL A 28 6.48 8.41 6.14
CA VAL A 28 6.70 9.46 5.13
C VAL A 28 7.95 9.18 4.29
N ASP A 29 9.00 8.65 4.91
CA ASP A 29 10.28 8.40 4.24
C ASP A 29 10.16 7.18 3.31
N ALA A 30 9.51 6.11 3.77
CA ALA A 30 9.27 4.89 3.00
C ALA A 30 8.32 5.15 1.82
N SER A 31 7.19 5.83 2.06
CA SER A 31 6.25 6.22 1.00
C SER A 31 6.88 7.23 0.01
N GLY A 32 7.74 8.12 0.50
CA GLY A 32 8.56 9.03 -0.32
C GLY A 32 9.50 8.26 -1.24
N PHE A 33 10.28 7.32 -0.69
CA PHE A 33 11.16 6.44 -1.47
C PHE A 33 10.40 5.69 -2.58
N ALA A 34 9.24 5.09 -2.25
CA ALA A 34 8.43 4.35 -3.21
C ALA A 34 7.96 5.23 -4.38
N ARG A 35 7.55 6.48 -4.12
CA ARG A 35 7.15 7.42 -5.17
C ARG A 35 8.32 7.94 -5.98
N GLU A 36 9.33 8.46 -5.30
CA GLU A 36 10.39 9.27 -5.90
C GLU A 36 11.49 8.42 -6.55
N THR A 37 11.82 7.28 -5.92
CA THR A 37 12.88 6.39 -6.40
C THR A 37 12.33 5.29 -7.29
N LEU A 38 11.18 4.69 -6.93
CA LEU A 38 10.61 3.57 -7.68
C LEU A 38 9.51 3.99 -8.67
N GLY A 39 9.04 5.23 -8.62
CA GLY A 39 7.99 5.73 -9.52
C GLY A 39 6.61 5.10 -9.28
N LEU A 40 6.34 4.63 -8.05
CA LEU A 40 5.12 3.91 -7.71
C LEU A 40 3.99 4.84 -7.27
N GLY A 41 2.74 4.45 -7.55
CA GLY A 41 1.54 5.14 -7.08
C GLY A 41 1.24 4.85 -5.61
N VAL A 42 1.93 5.54 -4.69
CA VAL A 42 1.78 5.35 -3.24
C VAL A 42 1.23 6.59 -2.55
N ILE A 43 0.19 6.41 -1.74
CA ILE A 43 -0.37 7.43 -0.84
C ILE A 43 0.41 7.39 0.49
N THR A 44 0.83 8.55 1.00
CA THR A 44 1.31 8.64 2.39
C THR A 44 0.11 8.75 3.30
N GLY A 45 -0.12 7.76 4.15
CA GLY A 45 -1.29 7.70 5.03
C GLY A 45 -1.65 6.27 5.45
N ASP A 46 -2.79 6.12 6.10
CA ASP A 46 -3.37 4.84 6.51
C ASP A 46 -4.39 4.35 5.46
N ILE A 47 -4.84 3.09 5.56
CA ILE A 47 -5.87 2.53 4.67
C ILE A 47 -7.16 3.35 4.67
N PHE A 48 -7.47 4.03 5.78
CA PHE A 48 -8.65 4.88 5.89
C PHE A 48 -8.55 6.19 5.10
N ASP A 49 -7.35 6.56 4.63
CA ASP A 49 -7.12 7.73 3.76
C ASP A 49 -7.30 7.40 2.28
N VAL A 50 -7.39 6.10 1.93
CA VAL A 50 -7.64 5.66 0.56
C VAL A 50 -9.09 5.99 0.16
N PRO A 51 -9.34 6.59 -1.02
CA PRO A 51 -10.69 6.92 -1.46
C PRO A 51 -11.62 5.70 -1.46
N SER A 52 -12.76 5.80 -0.77
CA SER A 52 -13.71 4.70 -0.56
C SER A 52 -14.41 4.21 -1.83
N ASN A 53 -14.34 4.97 -2.93
CA ASN A 53 -14.83 4.58 -4.24
C ASN A 53 -13.79 3.79 -5.07
N SER A 54 -12.62 3.52 -4.51
CA SER A 54 -11.57 2.72 -5.16
C SER A 54 -11.88 1.23 -5.03
N SER A 55 -11.70 0.48 -6.12
CA SER A 55 -11.80 -0.98 -6.14
C SER A 55 -10.54 -1.59 -6.73
N TYR A 56 -10.05 -2.68 -6.14
CA TYR A 56 -8.85 -3.37 -6.59
C TYR A 56 -9.12 -4.85 -6.82
N ALA A 57 -8.48 -5.44 -7.84
CA ALA A 57 -8.57 -6.87 -8.11
C ALA A 57 -7.90 -7.73 -7.02
N ALA A 58 -6.92 -7.16 -6.31
CA ALA A 58 -6.26 -7.77 -5.17
C ALA A 58 -5.84 -6.70 -4.17
N ILE A 59 -5.96 -7.02 -2.87
CA ILE A 59 -5.47 -6.22 -1.75
C ILE A 59 -4.59 -7.11 -0.88
N THR A 60 -3.37 -6.66 -0.60
CA THR A 60 -2.39 -7.36 0.25
C THR A 60 -2.11 -6.59 1.53
N PHE A 61 -1.74 -7.33 2.57
CA PHE A 61 -1.39 -6.84 3.91
C PHE A 61 -0.18 -7.65 4.41
N TRP A 62 1.01 -7.32 3.93
CA TRP A 62 2.23 -8.04 4.32
C TRP A 62 2.76 -7.52 5.64
N ASP A 63 2.73 -8.39 6.67
CA ASP A 63 3.15 -8.06 8.04
C ASP A 63 2.51 -6.76 8.59
N VAL A 64 1.24 -6.52 8.25
CA VAL A 64 0.52 -5.28 8.62
C VAL A 64 -0.53 -5.50 9.70
N LEU A 65 -1.36 -6.53 9.56
CA LEU A 65 -2.57 -6.69 10.39
C LEU A 65 -2.23 -6.84 11.88
N GLU A 66 -1.09 -7.45 12.20
CA GLU A 66 -0.55 -7.61 13.56
C GLU A 66 -0.18 -6.30 14.25
N HIS A 67 0.06 -5.24 13.49
CA HIS A 67 0.38 -3.90 14.01
C HIS A 67 -0.87 -3.03 14.15
N THR A 68 -2.01 -3.48 13.64
CA THR A 68 -3.27 -2.73 13.71
C THR A 68 -3.97 -2.93 15.06
N HIS A 69 -4.59 -1.87 15.58
CA HIS A 69 -5.35 -1.96 16.84
C HIS A 69 -6.64 -2.78 16.70
N SER A 70 -7.17 -2.89 15.49
CA SER A 70 -8.42 -3.59 15.20
C SER A 70 -8.43 -4.11 13.76
N PRO A 71 -7.87 -5.32 13.51
CA PRO A 71 -7.81 -5.90 12.17
C PRO A 71 -9.18 -6.00 11.49
N GLN A 72 -10.23 -6.27 12.27
CA GLN A 72 -11.61 -6.34 11.80
C GLN A 72 -12.15 -5.02 11.22
N LYS A 73 -11.63 -3.87 11.68
CA LYS A 73 -12.01 -2.56 11.12
C LYS A 73 -11.31 -2.30 9.79
N VAL A 74 -10.08 -2.77 9.67
CA VAL A 74 -9.24 -2.62 8.47
C VAL A 74 -9.77 -3.46 7.31
N LEU A 75 -10.33 -4.64 7.60
CA LEU A 75 -10.84 -5.57 6.59
C LEU A 75 -12.30 -5.34 6.17
N ARG A 76 -12.92 -4.22 6.56
CA ARG A 76 -14.34 -3.94 6.32
C ARG A 76 -14.60 -2.95 5.21
#